data_AF-F0YT11-F1
#
_entry.id   AF-F0YT11-F1
#
_cell.length_a   1.000
_cell.length_b   1.000
_cell.length_c   1.000
_cell.angle_alpha   90.00
_cell.angle_beta   90.00
_cell.angle_gamma   90.00
#
_symmetry.space_group_name_H-M   'P 1'
#
loop_
_entity.id
_entity.type
_entity.pdbx_description
1 polymer ?
#
loop_
_entity_poly.entity_id
_entity_poly.type
_entity_poly.pdbx_seq_one_letter_code
_entity_poly.pdbx_strand_id
1 'polypeptide(L)'
;DGEAANDYSGISVSLSADGTALAVGAYGNDGGGDRAGHARVFAWHSDDETWVQRGDDIDGEAAYDYSGYSVSLSADGTALAVGAPYNDGAGSFAGHARVFAWDPVEETWVQRGDDIDGEAANDHSGYSVSLSADGTALAVGAHYNDGGGTDAGHAR
;
A
#
# COMPACT_ATOMS: atom_id res chain seq x y z
N ASP A 1 -4.81 -13.21 5.49
CA ASP A 1 -4.45 -14.65 5.44
C ASP A 1 -2.94 -14.81 5.30
N GLY A 2 -2.15 -14.12 6.15
CA GLY A 2 -0.68 -14.13 6.13
C GLY A 2 -0.13 -15.53 5.85
N GLU A 3 0.52 -15.65 4.69
CA GLU A 3 1.02 -16.89 4.10
C GLU A 3 2.00 -17.61 5.03
N ALA A 4 2.66 -16.84 5.92
CA ALA A 4 3.55 -17.35 6.94
C ALA A 4 3.39 -16.65 8.31
N ALA A 5 4.09 -17.21 9.29
CA ALA A 5 4.20 -16.60 10.61
C ALA A 5 5.02 -15.31 10.52
N ASN A 6 4.55 -14.25 11.19
CA ASN A 6 5.16 -12.92 11.23
C ASN A 6 4.95 -12.07 9.95
N ASP A 7 3.96 -12.39 9.12
CA ASP A 7 3.59 -11.53 7.99
C ASP A 7 2.87 -10.25 8.44
N TYR A 8 2.30 -10.26 9.65
CA TYR A 8 1.49 -9.16 10.20
C TYR A 8 0.31 -8.76 9.30
N SER A 9 -0.28 -9.73 8.60
CA SER A 9 -1.48 -9.53 7.78
C SER A 9 -2.62 -8.92 8.58
N GLY A 10 -3.23 -7.87 8.05
CA GLY A 10 -4.27 -7.10 8.73
C GLY A 10 -3.74 -5.93 9.57
N ILE A 11 -2.44 -5.63 9.48
CA ILE A 11 -1.86 -4.42 10.11
C ILE A 11 -2.51 -3.13 9.58
N SER A 12 -2.86 -3.12 8.31
CA SER A 12 -3.58 -2.04 7.64
C SER A 12 -4.73 -2.64 6.83
N VAL A 13 -5.88 -1.99 6.87
CA VAL A 13 -7.08 -2.40 6.13
C VAL A 13 -7.83 -1.19 5.58
N SER A 14 -8.49 -1.35 4.44
CA SER A 14 -9.34 -0.33 3.84
C SER A 14 -10.53 -0.99 3.12
N LEU A 15 -11.71 -0.38 3.18
CA LEU A 15 -12.92 -0.86 2.51
C LEU A 15 -13.38 0.16 1.45
N SER A 16 -13.94 -0.33 0.35
CA SER A 16 -14.74 0.50 -0.56
C SER A 16 -15.99 1.03 0.14
N ALA A 17 -16.61 2.08 -0.39
CA ALA A 17 -17.75 2.75 0.24
C ALA A 17 -19.00 1.87 0.31
N ASP A 18 -19.16 0.94 -0.64
CA ASP A 18 -20.23 -0.06 -0.66
C ASP A 18 -19.90 -1.32 0.15
N GLY A 19 -18.67 -1.42 0.68
CA GLY A 19 -18.19 -2.55 1.47
C GLY A 19 -17.96 -3.83 0.68
N THR A 20 -17.84 -3.78 -0.66
CA THR A 20 -17.65 -4.96 -1.51
C THR A 20 -16.20 -5.22 -1.90
N ALA A 21 -15.28 -4.29 -1.63
CA ALA A 21 -13.84 -4.48 -1.79
C ALA A 21 -13.10 -4.18 -0.49
N LEU A 22 -12.16 -5.04 -0.12
CA LEU A 22 -11.33 -4.95 1.09
C LEU A 22 -9.85 -5.06 0.72
N ALA A 23 -9.07 -4.03 1.03
CA ALA A 23 -7.61 -4.10 0.96
C ALA A 23 -7.03 -4.48 2.32
N VAL A 24 -5.99 -5.32 2.32
CA VAL A 24 -5.29 -5.80 3.50
C VAL A 24 -3.79 -5.72 3.25
N GLY A 25 -3.05 -5.00 4.08
CA GLY A 25 -1.60 -5.00 4.07
C GLY A 25 -0.99 -6.05 5.00
N ALA A 26 0.21 -6.52 4.66
CA ALA A 26 1.02 -7.40 5.50
C ALA A 26 2.51 -7.06 5.30
N TYR A 27 3.02 -6.11 6.09
CA TYR A 27 4.37 -5.59 5.88
C TYR A 27 5.49 -6.62 6.08
N GLY A 28 5.22 -7.71 6.79
CA GLY A 28 6.22 -8.72 7.12
C GLY A 28 6.27 -9.88 6.14
N ASN A 29 5.43 -9.86 5.10
CA ASN A 29 5.37 -10.94 4.13
C ASN A 29 6.66 -11.02 3.28
N ASP A 30 7.02 -12.24 2.90
CA ASP A 30 8.30 -12.55 2.25
C ASP A 30 8.20 -12.78 0.72
N GLY A 31 7.04 -12.54 0.09
CA GLY A 31 6.79 -12.82 -1.34
C GLY A 31 7.76 -12.12 -2.29
N GLY A 32 8.08 -10.85 -2.01
CA GLY A 32 9.08 -10.05 -2.72
C GLY A 32 10.52 -10.12 -2.16
N GLY A 33 10.77 -10.92 -1.11
CA GLY A 33 12.00 -10.94 -0.32
C GLY A 33 11.75 -10.79 1.18
N ASP A 34 12.75 -11.04 2.04
CA ASP A 34 12.60 -11.01 3.52
C ASP A 34 11.96 -9.69 3.98
N ARG A 35 10.74 -9.76 4.52
CA ARG A 35 9.91 -8.61 4.93
C ARG A 35 9.81 -7.52 3.86
N ALA A 36 9.77 -7.89 2.59
CA ALA A 36 9.42 -6.96 1.53
C ALA A 36 7.99 -6.41 1.72
N GLY A 37 7.13 -7.24 2.31
CA GLY A 37 5.73 -6.97 2.57
C GLY A 37 4.88 -7.05 1.30
N HIS A 38 3.57 -7.05 1.46
CA HIS A 38 2.63 -7.00 0.34
C HIS A 38 1.29 -6.39 0.73
N ALA A 39 0.45 -6.16 -0.28
CA ALA A 39 -0.97 -5.88 -0.11
C ALA A 39 -1.81 -6.83 -0.96
N ARG A 40 -2.99 -7.16 -0.44
CA ARG A 40 -4.03 -7.93 -1.16
C ARG A 40 -5.32 -7.15 -1.20
N VAL A 41 -6.09 -7.36 -2.26
CA VAL A 41 -7.48 -6.90 -2.32
C VAL A 41 -8.40 -8.09 -2.47
N PHE A 42 -9.47 -8.10 -1.70
CA PHE A 42 -10.54 -9.09 -1.76
C PHE A 42 -11.82 -8.42 -2.25
N ALA A 43 -12.62 -9.16 -3.01
CA ALA A 43 -13.96 -8.76 -3.42
C ALA A 43 -15.01 -9.70 -2.82
N TRP A 44 -16.16 -9.14 -2.44
CA TRP A 44 -17.30 -9.90 -1.95
C TRP A 44 -18.06 -10.52 -3.12
N HIS A 45 -18.16 -11.85 -3.14
CA HIS A 45 -18.97 -12.62 -4.08
C HIS A 45 -20.30 -12.99 -3.42
N SER A 46 -21.38 -12.31 -3.83
CA SER A 46 -22.70 -12.47 -3.21
C SER A 46 -23.33 -13.84 -3.43
N ASP A 47 -23.00 -14.52 -4.52
CA ASP A 47 -23.60 -15.82 -4.87
C ASP A 47 -23.11 -16.92 -3.93
N ASP A 48 -21.84 -16.84 -3.53
CA ASP A 48 -21.18 -17.82 -2.66
C ASP A 48 -21.07 -17.35 -1.19
N GLU A 49 -21.49 -16.11 -0.89
CA GLU A 49 -21.31 -15.45 0.41
C GLU A 49 -19.86 -15.50 0.92
N THR A 50 -18.89 -15.29 0.01
CA THR A 50 -17.45 -15.36 0.32
C THR A 50 -16.68 -14.13 -0.13
N TRP A 51 -15.55 -13.89 0.54
CA TRP A 51 -14.51 -12.98 0.06
C TRP A 51 -13.52 -13.76 -0.78
N VAL A 52 -13.28 -13.30 -2.00
CA VAL A 52 -12.33 -13.90 -2.94
C VAL A 52 -11.25 -12.87 -3.26
N GLN A 53 -9.99 -13.28 -3.30
CA GLN A 53 -8.91 -12.38 -3.69
C GLN A 53 -9.14 -11.89 -5.13
N ARG A 54 -8.98 -10.58 -5.33
CA ARG A 54 -9.19 -9.90 -6.60
C ARG A 54 -7.83 -9.52 -7.20
N GLY A 55 -7.36 -10.33 -8.14
CA GLY A 55 -6.03 -10.22 -8.74
C GLY A 55 -4.94 -10.91 -7.92
N ASP A 56 -3.71 -10.84 -8.43
CA ASP A 56 -2.53 -11.34 -7.74
C ASP A 56 -2.13 -10.45 -6.55
N ASP A 57 -1.17 -10.94 -5.78
CA ASP A 57 -0.53 -10.19 -4.70
C ASP A 57 0.19 -8.96 -5.24
N ILE A 58 0.14 -7.86 -4.47
CA ILE A 58 0.89 -6.64 -4.77
C ILE A 58 2.13 -6.63 -3.87
N ASP A 59 3.17 -7.30 -4.33
CA ASP A 59 4.41 -7.51 -3.58
C ASP A 59 5.25 -6.23 -3.47
N GLY A 60 5.93 -6.08 -2.33
CA GLY A 60 7.00 -5.11 -2.13
C GLY A 60 8.18 -5.37 -3.06
N GLU A 61 9.00 -4.35 -3.28
CA GLU A 61 10.04 -4.38 -4.32
C GLU A 61 11.32 -5.06 -3.85
N ALA A 62 11.70 -4.83 -2.60
CA ALA A 62 12.92 -5.38 -2.02
C ALA A 62 12.74 -5.77 -0.54
N ALA A 63 13.66 -6.59 -0.06
CA ALA A 63 13.71 -7.01 1.34
C ALA A 63 13.79 -5.80 2.28
N TYR A 64 13.02 -5.85 3.36
CA TYR A 64 12.90 -4.79 4.37
C TYR A 64 12.31 -3.46 3.88
N ASP A 65 11.55 -3.45 2.79
CA ASP A 65 10.79 -2.27 2.37
C ASP A 65 9.49 -2.08 3.17
N TYR A 66 8.94 -3.19 3.71
CA TYR A 66 7.70 -3.21 4.50
C TYR A 66 6.47 -2.67 3.74
N SER A 67 6.33 -3.01 2.46
CA SER A 67 5.15 -2.69 1.65
C SER A 67 3.86 -3.21 2.29
N GLY A 68 2.77 -2.45 2.19
CA GLY A 68 1.52 -2.78 2.89
C GLY A 68 1.49 -2.32 4.34
N TYR A 69 2.47 -1.52 4.78
CA TYR A 69 2.42 -0.87 6.09
C TYR A 69 1.18 0.02 6.23
N SER A 70 0.82 0.71 5.15
CA SER A 70 -0.41 1.47 5.04
C SER A 70 -1.09 1.18 3.69
N VAL A 71 -2.43 1.12 3.69
CA VAL A 71 -3.23 0.90 2.48
C VAL A 71 -4.45 1.81 2.47
N SER A 72 -4.89 2.24 1.30
CA SER A 72 -6.15 2.99 1.13
C SER A 72 -6.80 2.64 -0.21
N LEU A 73 -8.09 2.31 -0.19
CA LEU A 73 -8.90 2.12 -1.40
C LEU A 73 -9.67 3.39 -1.76
N SER A 74 -9.96 3.57 -3.05
CA SER A 74 -11.00 4.50 -3.52
C SER A 74 -12.40 4.02 -3.14
N ALA A 75 -13.39 4.90 -3.24
CA ALA A 75 -14.77 4.61 -2.83
C ALA A 75 -15.42 3.50 -3.69
N ASP A 76 -15.05 3.42 -4.97
CA ASP A 76 -15.48 2.35 -5.89
C ASP A 76 -14.57 1.11 -5.82
N GLY A 77 -13.53 1.16 -4.98
CA GLY A 77 -12.56 0.10 -4.82
C GLY A 77 -11.66 -0.16 -6.02
N THR A 78 -11.62 0.70 -7.05
CA THR A 78 -10.82 0.46 -8.28
C THR A 78 -9.41 1.04 -8.25
N ALA A 79 -9.09 1.89 -7.27
CA ALA A 79 -7.75 2.38 -7.01
C ALA A 79 -7.28 1.99 -5.60
N LEU A 80 -6.01 1.64 -5.48
CA LEU A 80 -5.36 1.27 -4.22
C LEU A 80 -4.06 2.06 -4.07
N ALA A 81 -3.84 2.68 -2.92
CA ALA A 81 -2.53 3.18 -2.51
C ALA A 81 -1.91 2.23 -1.50
N VAL A 82 -0.61 1.97 -1.63
CA VAL A 82 0.18 1.12 -0.74
C VAL A 82 1.45 1.88 -0.33
N GLY A 83 1.67 2.02 0.98
CA GLY A 83 2.88 2.65 1.52
C GLY A 83 3.92 1.64 1.98
N ALA A 84 5.19 1.96 1.76
CA ALA A 84 6.35 1.19 2.21
C ALA A 84 7.40 2.15 2.83
N PRO A 85 7.28 2.45 4.14
CA PRO A 85 8.04 3.52 4.79
C PRO A 85 9.55 3.28 4.88
N TYR A 86 10.04 2.07 4.60
CA TYR A 86 11.45 1.74 4.73
C TYR A 86 12.14 1.44 3.40
N ASN A 87 11.45 1.64 2.28
CA ASN A 87 12.06 1.51 0.96
C ASN A 87 13.21 2.52 0.77
N ASP A 88 14.24 2.06 0.06
CA ASP A 88 15.51 2.76 -0.12
C ASP A 88 15.66 3.48 -1.47
N GLY A 89 14.61 3.54 -2.31
CA GLY A 89 14.64 4.03 -3.69
C GLY A 89 15.22 5.44 -3.87
N ALA A 90 14.92 6.35 -2.93
CA ALA A 90 15.44 7.72 -2.89
C ALA A 90 16.50 7.98 -1.79
N GLY A 91 16.98 6.92 -1.12
CA GLY A 91 17.91 7.01 0.00
C GLY A 91 17.48 6.10 1.15
N SER A 92 18.40 5.81 2.08
CA SER A 92 18.14 4.85 3.17
C SER A 92 16.90 5.23 3.98
N PHE A 93 15.92 4.35 4.03
CA PHE A 93 14.64 4.55 4.70
C PHE A 93 13.92 5.84 4.28
N ALA A 94 14.09 6.29 3.04
CA ALA A 94 13.34 7.43 2.52
C ALA A 94 11.84 7.11 2.46
N GLY A 95 11.52 5.84 2.19
CA GLY A 95 10.17 5.35 2.02
C GLY A 95 9.55 5.78 0.70
N HIS A 96 8.44 5.16 0.33
CA HIS A 96 7.65 5.55 -0.84
C HIS A 96 6.18 5.15 -0.69
N ALA A 97 5.35 5.60 -1.62
CA ALA A 97 4.01 5.08 -1.84
C ALA A 97 3.81 4.73 -3.32
N ARG A 98 3.04 3.68 -3.59
CA ARG A 98 2.63 3.26 -4.93
C ARG A 98 1.13 3.29 -5.05
N VAL A 99 0.64 3.63 -6.25
CA VAL A 99 -0.79 3.63 -6.57
C VAL A 99 -1.05 2.61 -7.66
N PHE A 100 -2.06 1.79 -7.48
CA PHE A 100 -2.49 0.76 -8.42
C PHE A 100 -3.92 1.03 -8.87
N ALA A 101 -4.20 0.72 -10.14
CA ALA A 101 -5.53 0.73 -10.72
C ALA A 101 -5.91 -0.69 -11.13
N TRP A 102 -7.15 -1.07 -10.85
CA TRP A 102 -7.71 -2.35 -11.26
C TRP A 102 -7.99 -2.35 -12.77
N ASP A 103 -7.43 -3.32 -13.47
CA ASP A 103 -7.77 -3.63 -14.86
C ASP A 103 -8.82 -4.77 -14.86
N PRO A 104 -10.09 -4.48 -15.18
CA PRO A 104 -11.14 -5.50 -15.21
C PRO A 104 -11.09 -6.41 -16.45
N VAL A 105 -10.27 -6.10 -17.45
CA VAL A 105 -10.12 -6.94 -18.66
C VAL A 105 -9.10 -8.04 -18.41
N GLU A 106 -7.95 -7.68 -17.83
CA GLU A 106 -6.87 -8.61 -17.52
C GLU A 106 -6.96 -9.16 -16.09
N GLU A 107 -7.95 -8.71 -15.31
CA GLU A 107 -8.19 -9.10 -13.92
C GLU A 107 -6.94 -8.92 -13.03
N THR A 108 -6.24 -7.79 -13.21
CA THR A 108 -4.97 -7.52 -12.53
C THR A 108 -4.87 -6.09 -11.98
N TRP A 109 -3.96 -5.89 -11.03
CA TRP A 109 -3.62 -4.58 -10.49
C TRP A 109 -2.41 -4.01 -11.23
N VAL A 110 -2.60 -2.85 -11.87
CA VAL A 110 -1.56 -2.19 -12.65
C VAL A 110 -1.12 -0.92 -11.94
N GLN A 111 0.18 -0.76 -11.72
CA GLN A 111 0.72 0.46 -11.13
C GLN A 111 0.41 1.67 -12.03
N ARG A 112 -0.09 2.75 -11.42
CA ARG A 112 -0.42 4.02 -12.06
C ARG A 112 0.72 5.00 -11.84
N GLY A 113 1.55 5.16 -12.87
CA GLY A 113 2.70 6.07 -12.84
C GLY A 113 3.90 5.46 -12.12
N ASP A 114 4.90 6.31 -11.89
CA ASP A 114 6.11 5.94 -11.16
C ASP A 114 5.87 5.96 -9.64
N ASP A 115 6.84 5.47 -8.87
CA ASP A 115 6.81 5.52 -7.41
C ASP A 115 6.79 6.96 -6.89
N ILE A 116 6.09 7.16 -5.77
CA ILE A 116 6.07 8.44 -5.07
C ILE A 116 7.08 8.34 -3.94
N ASP A 117 8.34 8.57 -4.29
CA ASP A 117 9.46 8.48 -3.37
C ASP A 117 9.46 9.60 -2.31
N GLY A 118 9.98 9.25 -1.13
CA GLY A 118 10.41 10.20 -0.10
C GLY A 118 11.50 11.14 -0.60
N GLU A 119 11.69 12.26 0.11
CA GLU A 119 12.57 13.33 -0.36
C GLU A 119 14.01 13.16 0.11
N ALA A 120 14.21 12.56 1.29
CA ALA A 120 15.50 12.30 1.88
C ALA A 120 15.52 11.01 2.73
N ALA A 121 16.72 10.56 3.07
CA ALA A 121 16.92 9.41 3.94
C ALA A 121 16.30 9.61 5.33
N ASN A 122 15.65 8.57 5.86
CA ASN A 122 14.91 8.53 7.12
C ASN A 122 13.61 9.36 7.17
N ASP A 123 13.10 9.86 6.04
CA ASP A 123 11.81 10.57 6.01
C ASP A 123 10.61 9.66 6.31
N HIS A 124 10.74 8.37 5.99
CA HIS A 124 9.72 7.33 6.14
C HIS A 124 8.41 7.68 5.38
N SER A 125 8.52 8.17 4.15
CA SER A 125 7.37 8.44 3.28
C SER A 125 6.54 7.19 3.04
N GLY A 126 5.21 7.31 3.02
CA GLY A 126 4.31 6.16 2.92
C GLY A 126 3.97 5.51 4.26
N TYR A 127 4.40 6.11 5.38
CA TYR A 127 3.97 5.65 6.71
C TYR A 127 2.45 5.72 6.87
N SER A 128 1.81 6.72 6.26
CA SER A 128 0.36 6.78 6.08
C SER A 128 0.01 7.21 4.65
N VAL A 129 -1.09 6.66 4.13
CA VAL A 129 -1.63 6.99 2.81
C VAL A 129 -3.14 7.21 2.89
N SER A 130 -3.68 8.12 2.08
CA SER A 130 -5.12 8.30 1.93
C SER A 130 -5.48 8.69 0.50
N LEU A 131 -6.33 7.90 -0.14
CA LEU A 131 -6.91 8.23 -1.45
C LEU A 131 -8.18 9.07 -1.30
N SER A 132 -8.41 9.94 -2.28
CA SER A 132 -9.74 10.54 -2.51
C SER A 132 -10.75 9.48 -2.92
N ALA A 133 -12.04 9.78 -2.74
CA ALA A 133 -13.13 8.88 -3.10
C ALA A 133 -13.08 8.44 -4.58
N ASP A 134 -12.66 9.32 -5.49
CA ASP A 134 -12.51 9.03 -6.92
C ASP A 134 -11.14 8.44 -7.31
N GLY A 135 -10.24 8.23 -6.33
CA GLY A 135 -8.90 7.67 -6.56
C GLY A 135 -7.96 8.56 -7.37
N THR A 136 -8.27 9.84 -7.55
CA THR A 136 -7.46 10.77 -8.36
C THR A 136 -6.45 11.58 -7.57
N ALA A 137 -6.65 11.70 -6.25
CA ALA A 137 -5.72 12.35 -5.34
C ALA A 137 -5.27 11.38 -4.26
N LEU A 138 -4.00 11.48 -3.89
CA LEU A 138 -3.36 10.74 -2.81
C LEU A 138 -2.71 11.76 -1.88
N ALA A 139 -2.87 11.57 -0.58
CA ALA A 139 -2.02 12.19 0.43
C ALA A 139 -1.05 11.14 0.99
N VAL A 140 0.23 11.48 1.08
CA VAL A 140 1.28 10.62 1.64
C VAL A 140 1.93 11.29 2.85
N GLY A 141 1.92 10.60 3.99
CA GLY A 141 2.55 11.06 5.23
C GLY A 141 3.96 10.52 5.43
N ALA A 142 4.87 11.42 5.85
CA ALA A 142 6.27 11.16 6.19
C ALA A 142 6.57 11.85 7.53
N HIS A 143 6.36 11.16 8.66
CA HIS A 143 6.37 11.82 9.98
C HIS A 143 7.77 12.13 10.53
N TYR A 144 8.83 11.68 9.85
CA TYR A 144 10.22 12.03 10.15
C TYR A 144 10.85 12.95 9.10
N ASN A 145 10.06 13.48 8.16
CA ASN A 145 10.61 14.38 7.15
C ASN A 145 11.14 15.69 7.78
N ASP A 146 12.32 16.09 7.30
CA ASP A 146 13.10 17.21 7.83
C ASP A 146 12.88 18.55 7.09
N GLY A 147 12.02 18.60 6.07
CA GLY A 147 11.83 19.78 5.20
C GLY A 147 11.39 21.04 5.95
N GLY A 148 10.73 20.87 7.10
CA GLY A 148 10.32 21.94 8.02
C GLY A 148 11.22 22.14 9.25
N GLY A 149 12.32 21.39 9.37
CA GLY A 149 13.14 21.23 10.57
C GLY A 149 13.19 19.77 11.03
N THR A 150 14.09 19.42 11.96
CA THR A 150 14.31 18.03 12.40
C THR A 150 13.01 17.36 12.85
N ASP A 151 12.67 16.24 12.20
CA ASP A 151 11.47 15.42 12.44
C ASP A 151 10.17 16.25 12.44
N ALA A 152 10.09 17.31 11.64
CA ALA A 152 8.90 18.18 11.59
C ALA A 152 7.70 17.49 10.94
N GLY A 153 7.95 16.48 10.12
CA GLY A 153 6.95 15.74 9.36
C GLY A 153 6.47 16.49 8.12
N HIS A 154 5.95 15.73 7.17
CA HIS A 154 5.45 16.24 5.89
C HIS A 154 4.26 15.42 5.39
N ALA A 155 3.36 16.08 4.68
CA ALA A 155 2.29 15.45 3.91
C ALA A 155 2.26 16.08 2.51
N ARG A 156 2.28 15.25 1.47
CA ARG A 156 2.26 15.69 0.07
C ARG A 156 1.14 15.05 -0.72
#